data_AF-A0A835AC96-F1
#
_entry.id   AF-A0A835AC96-F1
#
_cell.length_a   1.000
_cell.length_b   1.000
_cell.length_c   1.000
_cell.angle_alpha   90.00
_cell.angle_beta   90.00
_cell.angle_gamma   90.00
#
_symmetry.space_group_name_H-M   'P 1'
#
loop_
_entity.id
_entity.type
_entity.pdbx_description
1 polymer ?
#
loop_
_entity_poly.entity_id
_entity_poly.type
_entity_poly.pdbx_seq_one_letter_code
_entity_poly.pdbx_strand_id
1 'polypeptide(L)'
;MAAPPRSLRLVSLRTPRFRVYAAKAETVNKVMEIVKQQLALGADAAAAVTPESKFTDLGADSLDTVEIVMALEEEFNITVEEDNAQNITTIQEAADLIDKLVA
;
A
#
# COMPACT_ATOMS: atom_id res chain seq x y z
N MET A 1 47.28 -32.84 -6.49
CA MET A 1 46.52 -31.93 -5.62
C MET A 1 46.22 -30.64 -6.40
N ALA A 2 45.08 -30.56 -7.08
CA ALA A 2 44.48 -29.30 -7.57
C ALA A 2 43.04 -29.61 -8.06
N ALA A 3 42.10 -28.74 -7.69
CA ALA A 3 40.65 -28.99 -7.56
C ALA A 3 39.86 -29.09 -8.90
N PRO A 4 38.66 -29.71 -8.90
CA PRO A 4 37.76 -29.69 -10.06
C PRO A 4 37.01 -28.34 -10.19
N PRO A 5 36.69 -27.87 -11.41
CA PRO A 5 35.90 -26.67 -11.58
C PRO A 5 34.43 -26.91 -11.19
N ARG A 6 33.91 -25.92 -10.46
CA ARG A 6 32.64 -25.90 -9.73
C ARG A 6 31.41 -26.06 -10.63
N SER A 7 30.50 -26.93 -10.24
CA SER A 7 29.13 -27.01 -10.76
C SER A 7 28.43 -25.66 -10.66
N LEU A 8 27.96 -25.15 -11.79
CA LEU A 8 27.09 -23.98 -11.85
C LEU A 8 25.74 -24.34 -11.20
N ARG A 9 25.47 -23.79 -10.02
CA ARG A 9 24.12 -23.80 -9.45
C ARG A 9 23.26 -22.89 -10.31
N LEU A 10 22.29 -23.47 -11.01
CA LEU A 10 21.15 -22.75 -11.57
C LEU A 10 20.41 -22.07 -10.40
N VAL A 11 20.63 -20.76 -10.26
CA VAL A 11 19.75 -19.93 -9.43
C VAL A 11 18.41 -19.90 -10.16
N SER A 12 17.45 -20.65 -9.62
CA SER A 12 16.04 -20.51 -9.99
C SER A 12 15.64 -19.07 -9.71
N LEU A 13 15.44 -18.30 -10.78
CA LEU A 13 14.83 -16.98 -10.70
C LEU A 13 13.40 -17.20 -10.21
N ARG A 14 13.19 -17.02 -8.89
CA ARG A 14 11.86 -16.78 -8.35
C ARG A 14 11.38 -15.47 -8.96
N THR A 15 10.57 -15.58 -10.02
CA THR A 15 9.83 -14.45 -10.56
C THR A 15 9.06 -13.81 -9.42
N PRO A 16 9.22 -12.51 -9.15
CA PRO A 16 8.31 -11.84 -8.25
C PRO A 16 6.94 -11.88 -8.93
N ARG A 17 5.97 -12.54 -8.29
CA ARG A 17 4.56 -12.40 -8.67
C ARG A 17 4.13 -11.00 -8.26
N PHE A 18 4.55 -9.98 -9.02
CA PHE A 18 3.86 -8.71 -9.03
C PHE A 18 2.52 -8.95 -9.71
N ARG A 19 1.57 -9.40 -8.89
CA ARG A 19 0.16 -9.33 -9.23
C ARG A 19 -0.18 -7.86 -9.03
N VAL A 20 0.08 -7.06 -10.06
CA VAL A 20 -0.39 -5.67 -10.14
C VAL A 20 -1.90 -5.77 -10.23
N TYR A 21 -2.53 -5.83 -9.07
CA TYR A 21 -3.89 -5.36 -8.96
C TYR A 21 -3.75 -3.86 -9.09
N ALA A 22 -4.35 -3.28 -10.11
CA ALA A 22 -4.59 -1.86 -10.11
C ALA A 22 -6.01 -1.73 -9.58
N ALA A 23 -6.15 -1.30 -8.33
CA ALA A 23 -7.43 -0.89 -7.77
C ALA A 23 -8.15 0.03 -8.76
N LYS A 24 -9.49 -0.03 -8.77
CA LYS A 24 -10.29 0.94 -9.53
C LYS A 24 -9.83 2.36 -9.20
N ALA A 25 -9.70 3.20 -10.23
CA ALA A 25 -9.27 4.59 -10.07
C ALA A 25 -10.15 5.37 -9.08
N GLU A 26 -11.44 5.04 -9.02
CA GLU A 26 -12.38 5.58 -8.03
C GLU A 26 -11.99 5.22 -6.59
N THR A 27 -11.58 3.98 -6.34
CA THR A 27 -11.10 3.53 -5.03
C THR A 27 -9.84 4.29 -4.64
N VAL A 28 -8.85 4.37 -5.53
CA VAL A 28 -7.60 5.11 -5.28
C VAL A 28 -7.88 6.57 -4.93
N ASN A 29 -8.74 7.24 -5.71
CA ASN A 29 -9.11 8.63 -5.45
C ASN A 29 -9.76 8.81 -4.08
N LYS A 30 -10.69 7.93 -3.70
CA LYS A 30 -11.31 7.95 -2.37
C LYS A 30 -10.30 7.75 -1.25
N VAL A 31 -9.39 6.78 -1.38
CA VAL A 31 -8.32 6.57 -0.39
C VAL A 31 -7.48 7.84 -0.25
N MET A 32 -7.07 8.45 -1.37
CA MET A 32 -6.31 9.69 -1.35
C MET A 32 -7.08 10.83 -0.65
N GLU A 33 -8.39 10.94 -0.86
CA GLU A 33 -9.21 11.96 -0.19
C GLU A 33 -9.26 11.75 1.32
N ILE A 34 -9.49 10.52 1.78
CA ILE A 34 -9.52 10.19 3.22
C ILE A 34 -8.17 10.51 3.86
N VAL A 35 -7.07 10.13 3.22
CA VAL A 35 -5.71 10.40 3.71
C VAL A 35 -5.45 11.90 3.82
N LYS A 36 -5.84 12.68 2.81
CA LYS A 36 -5.69 14.15 2.83
C LYS A 36 -6.50 14.80 3.94
N GLN A 37 -7.70 14.28 4.20
CA GLN A 37 -8.58 14.77 5.27
C GLN A 37 -8.00 14.43 6.64
N GLN A 38 -7.57 13.17 6.86
CA GLN A 38 -7.08 12.72 8.15
C GLN A 38 -5.76 13.42 8.54
N LEU A 39 -4.84 13.53 7.59
CA LEU A 39 -3.55 14.19 7.81
C LEU A 39 -3.61 15.72 7.72
N ALA A 40 -4.80 16.29 7.45
CA ALA A 40 -5.02 17.72 7.26
C ALA A 40 -3.93 18.40 6.38
N LEU A 41 -3.56 17.74 5.28
CA LEU A 41 -2.45 18.18 4.43
C LEU A 41 -2.75 19.57 3.83
N GLY A 42 -1.77 20.47 3.89
CA GLY A 42 -1.85 21.75 3.20
C GLY A 42 -1.99 21.57 1.69
N ALA A 43 -2.52 22.59 0.98
CA ALA A 43 -2.83 22.51 -0.44
C ALA A 43 -1.66 22.02 -1.32
N ASP A 44 -0.43 22.45 -1.04
CA ASP A 44 0.78 22.00 -1.75
C ASP A 44 1.10 20.52 -1.51
N ALA A 45 1.02 20.05 -0.26
CA ALA A 45 1.28 18.66 0.07
C ALA A 45 0.19 17.74 -0.50
N ALA A 46 -1.07 18.18 -0.45
CA ALA A 46 -2.22 17.46 -1.00
C ALA A 46 -2.14 17.31 -2.53
N ALA A 47 -1.53 18.26 -3.23
CA ALA A 47 -1.30 18.19 -4.68
C ALA A 47 -0.14 17.24 -5.05
N ALA A 48 0.82 17.05 -4.15
CA ALA A 48 1.95 16.13 -4.33
C ALA A 48 1.63 14.67 -3.96
N VAL A 49 0.45 14.40 -3.39
CA VAL A 49 0.02 13.02 -3.06
C VAL A 49 -0.18 12.23 -4.35
N THR A 50 0.47 11.08 -4.43
CA THR A 50 0.37 10.12 -5.54
C THR A 50 -0.03 8.74 -4.99
N PRO A 51 -0.55 7.83 -5.82
CA PRO A 51 -0.80 6.44 -5.40
C PRO A 51 0.46 5.75 -4.85
N GLU A 52 1.64 6.11 -5.33
CA GLU A 52 2.92 5.56 -4.85
C GLU A 52 3.43 6.22 -3.57
N SER A 53 2.78 7.29 -3.10
CA SER A 53 3.14 7.98 -1.87
C SER A 53 2.94 7.06 -0.67
N LYS A 54 3.92 7.05 0.23
CA LYS A 54 3.83 6.35 1.50
C LYS A 54 3.14 7.19 2.55
N PHE A 55 2.38 6.57 3.44
CA PHE A 55 1.74 7.28 4.56
C PHE A 55 2.77 8.01 5.43
N THR A 56 3.91 7.36 5.70
CA THR A 56 5.02 7.96 6.46
C THR A 56 5.62 9.18 5.78
N ASP A 57 5.68 9.21 4.44
CA ASP A 57 6.22 10.35 3.69
C ASP A 57 5.25 11.54 3.69
N LEU A 58 3.96 11.26 3.88
CA LEU A 58 2.90 12.26 4.08
C LEU A 58 2.83 12.77 5.52
N GLY A 59 3.67 12.23 6.41
CA GLY A 59 3.72 12.62 7.82
C GLY A 59 2.72 11.87 8.71
N ALA A 60 2.12 10.78 8.22
CA ALA A 60 1.29 9.92 9.05
C ALA A 60 2.17 9.21 10.10
N ASP A 61 1.77 9.31 11.36
CA ASP A 61 2.33 8.51 12.44
C ASP A 61 1.59 7.16 12.60
N SER A 62 1.97 6.41 13.63
CA SER A 62 1.34 5.12 13.92
C SER A 62 -0.14 5.24 14.32
N LEU A 63 -0.55 6.34 14.95
CA LEU A 63 -1.93 6.61 15.33
C LEU A 63 -2.74 7.06 14.11
N ASP A 64 -2.19 7.97 13.31
CA ASP A 64 -2.81 8.43 12.06
C ASP A 64 -3.09 7.25 11.13
N THR A 65 -2.17 6.30 11.03
CA THR A 65 -2.35 5.10 10.20
C THR A 65 -3.54 4.25 10.68
N VAL A 66 -3.73 4.12 12.00
CA VAL A 66 -4.89 3.40 12.57
C VAL A 66 -6.18 4.15 12.26
N GLU A 67 -6.20 5.47 12.43
CA GLU A 67 -7.38 6.30 12.13
C GLU A 67 -7.74 6.27 10.64
N ILE A 68 -6.75 6.35 9.74
CA ILE A 68 -6.94 6.21 8.29
C ILE A 68 -7.55 4.85 7.97
N VAL A 69 -7.01 3.75 8.52
CA VAL A 69 -7.53 2.40 8.26
C VAL A 69 -8.98 2.27 8.75
N MET A 70 -9.30 2.77 9.95
CA MET A 70 -10.67 2.77 10.47
C MET A 70 -11.63 3.59 9.58
N ALA A 71 -11.21 4.76 9.09
CA ALA A 71 -11.99 5.57 8.16
C ALA A 71 -12.24 4.86 6.82
N LEU A 72 -11.24 4.13 6.32
CA LEU A 72 -11.37 3.31 5.11
C LEU A 72 -12.32 2.13 5.33
N GLU A 73 -12.26 1.46 6.49
CA GLU A 73 -13.20 0.40 6.85
C GLU A 73 -14.64 0.89 6.88
N GLU A 74 -14.89 2.05 7.48
CA GLU A 74 -16.21 2.67 7.56
C GLU A 74 -16.72 3.14 6.19
N GLU A 75 -15.89 3.86 5.40
CA GLU A 75 -16.27 4.39 4.08
C GLU A 75 -16.63 3.27 3.09
N PHE A 76 -15.85 2.18 3.09
CA PHE A 76 -16.05 1.07 2.15
C PHE A 76 -16.88 -0.07 2.75
N ASN A 77 -17.27 0.04 4.02
CA ASN A 77 -17.99 -0.97 4.79
C ASN A 77 -17.31 -2.35 4.70
N ILE A 78 -15.99 -2.37 4.95
CA ILE A 78 -15.11 -3.54 4.93
C ILE A 78 -14.48 -3.79 6.31
N THR A 79 -13.75 -4.89 6.44
CA THR A 79 -12.91 -5.16 7.61
C THR A 79 -11.51 -5.53 7.12
N VAL A 80 -10.52 -4.78 7.57
CA VAL A 80 -9.10 -4.97 7.26
C VAL A 80 -8.45 -5.63 8.47
N GLU A 81 -7.88 -6.82 8.27
CA GLU A 81 -7.13 -7.48 9.35
C GLU A 81 -5.90 -6.65 9.74
N GLU A 82 -5.54 -6.65 11.03
CA GLU A 82 -4.42 -5.87 11.57
C GLU A 82 -3.10 -6.18 10.85
N ASP A 83 -2.80 -7.46 10.60
CA ASP A 83 -1.62 -7.88 9.84
C ASP A 83 -1.59 -7.28 8.42
N ASN A 84 -2.76 -7.17 7.78
CA ASN A 84 -2.85 -6.55 6.47
C ASN A 84 -2.61 -5.05 6.57
N ALA A 85 -3.29 -4.36 7.50
CA ALA A 85 -3.15 -2.93 7.76
C ALA A 85 -1.69 -2.53 8.04
N GLN A 86 -0.97 -3.30 8.87
CA GLN A 86 0.44 -3.07 9.19
C GLN A 86 1.38 -3.24 7.98
N ASN A 87 0.99 -4.04 7.00
CA ASN A 87 1.74 -4.24 5.77
C ASN A 87 1.45 -3.17 4.70
N ILE A 88 0.43 -2.33 4.89
CA ILE A 88 0.10 -1.26 3.95
C ILE A 88 1.10 -0.12 4.16
N THR A 89 1.92 0.16 3.14
CA THR A 89 2.88 1.26 3.20
C THR A 89 2.52 2.41 2.29
N THR A 90 1.81 2.13 1.19
CA THR A 90 1.44 3.10 0.15
C THR A 90 -0.08 3.21 -0.04
N ILE A 91 -0.51 4.34 -0.61
CA ILE A 91 -1.92 4.57 -0.96
C ILE A 91 -2.43 3.53 -1.96
N GLN A 92 -1.61 3.16 -2.94
CA GLN A 92 -1.95 2.15 -3.93
C GLN A 92 -2.21 0.79 -3.26
N GLU A 93 -1.34 0.36 -2.35
CA GLU A 93 -1.53 -0.89 -1.61
C GLU A 93 -2.83 -0.90 -0.80
N ALA A 94 -3.17 0.23 -0.18
CA ALA A 94 -4.43 0.37 0.55
C ALA A 94 -5.63 0.22 -0.38
N ALA A 95 -5.61 0.94 -1.51
CA ALA A 95 -6.66 0.87 -2.51
C ALA A 95 -6.80 -0.54 -3.10
N ASP A 96 -5.68 -1.22 -3.37
CA ASP A 96 -5.67 -2.59 -3.90
C ASP A 96 -6.24 -3.59 -2.90
N LEU A 97 -6.02 -3.36 -1.61
CA LEU A 97 -6.58 -4.18 -0.55
C LEU A 97 -8.08 -3.95 -0.42
N ILE A 98 -8.52 -2.70 -0.43
CA ILE A 98 -9.94 -2.34 -0.38
C ILE A 98 -10.69 -2.95 -1.57
N ASP A 99 -10.17 -2.80 -2.78
CA ASP A 99 -10.83 -3.32 -3.98
C ASP A 99 -10.89 -4.86 -3.99
N LYS A 100 -10.00 -5.56 -3.26
CA LYS A 100 -10.10 -7.01 -3.04
C LYS A 100 -11.17 -7.40 -2.02
N LEU A 101 -11.45 -6.55 -1.04
CA LEU A 101 -12.43 -6.81 0.02
C LEU A 101 -13.85 -6.40 -0.39
N VAL A 102 -13.97 -5.39 -1.26
CA VAL A 102 -15.25 -4.91 -1.81
C VAL A 102 -15.74 -5.73 -3.01
N ALA A 103 -14.84 -6.45 -3.70
CA ALA A 103 -15.17 -7.28 -4.87
C ALA A 103 -15.91 -8.57 -4.51
#